data_AF-A0AA51I415-F1
#
_entry.id   AF-A0AA51I415-F1
#
_cell.length_a   1.000
_cell.length_b   1.000
_cell.length_c   1.000
_cell.angle_alpha   90.00
_cell.angle_beta   90.00
_cell.angle_gamma   90.00
#
_symmetry.space_group_name_H-M   'P 1'
#
loop_
_entity.id
_entity.type
_entity.pdbx_description
1 polymer ?
#
loop_
_entity_poly.entity_id
_entity_poly.type
_entity_poly.pdbx_seq_one_letter_code
_entity_poly.pdbx_strand_id
1 'polypeptide(L)' 'EHMLGWNIPEEHQDLVLDHWRTFPAVSKFWHFGLAFVYTILMFMSIIGNGIVVWIF' A
#
# COMPACT_ATOMS: atom_id res chain seq x y z
N GLU A 1 3.77 4.76 -21.38
CA GLU A 1 3.27 4.72 -19.99
C GLU A 1 2.59 3.39 -19.77
N HIS A 2 2.68 2.80 -18.58
CA HIS A 2 2.01 1.54 -18.28
C HIS A 2 0.64 1.80 -17.64
N MET A 3 -0.29 0.86 -17.75
CA MET A 3 -1.56 0.89 -17.01
C MET A 3 -1.37 0.34 -15.60
N LEU A 4 -2.27 0.69 -14.68
CA LEU A 4 -2.27 0.16 -13.33
C LEU A 4 -2.40 -1.38 -13.39
N GLY A 5 -1.54 -2.08 -12.64
CA GLY A 5 -1.52 -3.54 -12.62
C GLY A 5 -0.67 -4.21 -13.72
N TRP A 6 0.10 -3.43 -14.49
CA TRP A 6 0.99 -3.96 -15.54
C TRP A 6 2.04 -4.98 -15.04
N ASN A 7 2.36 -4.96 -13.74
CA ASN A 7 3.37 -5.78 -13.10
C ASN A 7 2.78 -7.00 -12.36
N ILE A 8 1.48 -7.25 -12.48
CA ILE A 8 0.81 -8.39 -11.83
C ILE A 8 0.91 -9.60 -12.77
N PRO A 9 1.34 -10.79 -12.28
CA PRO A 9 1.34 -12.02 -13.06
C PRO A 9 -0.04 -12.33 -13.65
N GLU A 10 -0.10 -12.91 -14.85
CA GLU A 10 -1.37 -13.19 -15.55
C GLU A 10 -2.33 -14.04 -14.71
N GLU A 11 -1.80 -14.99 -13.94
CA GLU A 11 -2.53 -15.86 -13.01
C GLU A 11 -3.20 -15.16 -11.82
N HIS A 12 -2.88 -13.88 -11.59
CA HIS A 12 -3.44 -13.06 -10.51
C HIS A 12 -4.15 -11.82 -11.02
N GLN A 13 -4.18 -11.62 -12.34
CA GLN A 13 -4.80 -10.44 -12.93
C GLN A 13 -6.27 -10.39 -12.50
N ASP A 14 -7.01 -11.49 -12.62
CA ASP A 14 -8.45 -11.63 -12.33
C ASP A 14 -8.87 -11.20 -10.90
N LEU A 15 -7.93 -11.15 -9.95
CA LEU A 15 -8.15 -10.61 -8.60
C LEU A 15 -8.37 -9.09 -8.58
N VAL A 16 -7.89 -8.38 -9.61
CA VAL A 16 -8.06 -6.92 -9.76
C VAL A 16 -9.26 -6.64 -10.65
N LEU A 17 -10.24 -5.94 -10.10
CA LEU A 17 -11.42 -5.50 -10.84
C LEU A 17 -11.04 -4.69 -12.09
N ASP A 18 -11.68 -4.97 -13.22
CA ASP A 18 -11.37 -4.37 -14.53
C ASP A 18 -11.37 -2.83 -14.51
N HIS A 19 -12.24 -2.22 -13.70
CA HIS A 19 -12.28 -0.77 -13.51
C HIS A 19 -10.92 -0.18 -13.10
N TRP A 20 -10.14 -0.87 -12.28
CA TRP A 20 -8.86 -0.34 -11.80
C TRP A 20 -7.76 -0.39 -12.87
N ARG A 21 -7.86 -1.32 -13.84
CA ARG A 21 -6.89 -1.44 -14.94
C ARG A 21 -7.02 -0.34 -15.99
N THR A 22 -8.09 0.45 -15.96
CA THR A 22 -8.29 1.56 -16.91
C THR A 22 -7.52 2.83 -16.53
N PHE A 23 -6.87 2.85 -15.36
CA PHE A 23 -6.07 4.00 -14.91
C PHE A 23 -4.60 3.84 -15.32
N PRO A 24 -3.88 4.95 -15.59
CA PRO A 24 -2.45 4.91 -15.81
C PRO A 24 -1.72 4.50 -14.51
N ALA A 25 -0.57 3.85 -14.67
CA ALA A 25 0.29 3.51 -13.54
C ALA A 25 0.77 4.79 -12.85
N VAL A 26 0.67 4.80 -11.52
CA VAL A 26 1.07 5.95 -10.70
C VAL A 26 2.59 6.09 -10.68
N SER A 27 3.09 7.32 -10.54
CA SER A 27 4.52 7.55 -10.38
C SER A 27 5.07 6.86 -9.11
N LYS A 28 6.33 6.41 -9.17
CA LYS A 28 7.00 5.74 -8.04
C LYS A 28 7.02 6.57 -6.76
N PHE A 29 7.02 7.91 -6.87
CA PHE A 29 7.00 8.82 -5.73
C PHE A 29 5.78 8.63 -4.83
N TRP A 30 4.60 8.38 -5.41
CA TRP A 30 3.38 8.13 -4.62
C TRP A 30 3.44 6.81 -3.87
N HIS A 31 4.06 5.77 -4.45
CA HIS A 31 4.29 4.51 -3.75
C HIS A 31 5.22 4.70 -2.54
N PHE A 32 6.31 5.46 -2.70
CA PHE A 32 7.19 5.78 -1.57
C PHE A 32 6.50 6.65 -0.51
N GLY A 33 5.70 7.63 -0.93
CA GLY A 33 4.92 8.47 -0.02
C GLY A 33 3.94 7.66 0.82
N LEU A 34 3.18 6.75 0.20
CA LEU A 34 2.29 5.85 0.92
C LEU A 34 3.05 4.93 1.87
N ALA A 35 4.14 4.30 1.43
CA ALA A 35 4.96 3.44 2.27
C ALA A 35 5.49 4.19 3.50
N PHE A 36 5.91 5.44 3.33
CA PHE A 36 6.39 6.30 4.42
C PHE A 36 5.28 6.59 5.45
N VAL A 37 4.09 6.98 4.98
CA VAL A 37 2.94 7.24 5.87
C VAL A 37 2.54 5.99 6.65
N TYR A 38 2.42 4.84 5.98
CA TYR A 38 2.10 3.57 6.66
C TYR A 38 3.17 3.14 7.66
N THR A 39 4.44 3.42 7.38
CA THR A 39 5.55 3.13 8.31
C THR A 39 5.44 3.98 9.58
N ILE A 40 5.17 5.28 9.45
CA ILE A 40 4.94 6.15 10.63
C ILE A 40 3.74 5.67 11.44
N LEU A 41 2.62 5.38 10.77
CA LEU A 41 1.41 4.86 11.43
C LEU A 41 1.68 3.54 12.16
N MET A 42 2.48 2.65 11.56
CA MET A 42 2.90 1.40 12.18
C MET A 42 3.69 1.65 13.47
N PHE A 43 4.72 2.51 13.44
CA PHE A 43 5.50 2.83 14.63
C PHE A 43 4.65 3.50 15.71
N MET A 44 3.81 4.47 15.34
CA MET A 44 2.88 5.11 16.28
C MET A 44 1.94 4.09 16.91
N SER A 45 1.42 3.13 16.14
CA SER A 45 0.53 2.09 16.62
C SER A 45 1.25 1.11 17.55
N ILE A 46 2.40 0.57 17.15
CA ILE A 46 3.18 -0.38 17.96
C ILE A 46 3.63 0.27 19.27
N ILE A 47 4.18 1.48 19.20
CA ILE A 47 4.66 2.19 20.40
C ILE A 47 3.48 2.57 21.29
N GLY A 48 2.45 3.20 20.74
CA GLY A 48 1.29 3.66 21.51
C GLY A 48 0.56 2.51 22.21
N ASN A 49 0.17 1.49 21.45
CA ASN A 49 -0.51 0.32 22.01
C ASN A 49 0.41 -0.53 22.89
N GLY A 50 1.70 -0.64 22.53
CA GLY A 50 2.70 -1.34 23.34
C GLY A 50 2.89 -0.70 24.71
N ILE A 51 2.89 0.63 24.78
CA ILE A 51 2.92 1.36 26.06
C ILE A 51 1.67 1.10 26.88
N VAL A 52 0.48 1.08 26.26
CA VAL A 52 -0.78 0.77 26.95
C VAL A 52 -0.72 -0.61 27.61
N VAL A 53 -0.36 -1.64 26.85
CA VAL A 53 -0.22 -3.03 27.34
C VAL A 53 0.90 -3.19 28.37
N TRP A 54 1.94 -2.36 28.29
CA TRP A 54 3.06 -2.44 29.23
C TRP A 54 2.72 -1.82 30.59
N ILE A 55 1.95 -0.73 30.61
CA ILE A 55 1.61 0.01 31.83
C ILE A 55 0.34 -0.56 32.50
N PHE A 56 -0.66 -0.97 31.72
CA PHE A 56 -1.94 -1.49 32.18
C PHE A 56 -2.04 -3.00 31.95
#